data_AF-A0A182RJ53-F1
#
_entry.id   AF-A0A182RJ53-F1
#
_cell.length_a   1.000
_cell.length_b   1.000
_cell.length_c   1.000
_cell.angle_alpha   90.00
_cell.angle_beta   90.00
_cell.angle_gamma   90.00
#
_symmetry.space_group_name_H-M   'P 1'
#
loop_
_entity.id
_entity.type
_entity.pdbx_description
1 polymer ?
#
loop_
_entity_poly.entity_id
_entity_poly.type
_entity_poly.pdbx_seq_one_letter_code
_entity_poly.pdbx_strand_id
1 'polypeptide(L)'
;MTTSLSVLCLITCASVTFLVGPKVNAAVVRQYTCDSYFQSWCQLHNATVHMDTDVQASVFPRVRQLGFIYGSIGNFSHTFNNQLFKAGVLRVFARGTRITNLTMPNTIEQLYLRDNGLQAIDIEPRTRYTLRYLRLQMNKLRTIARFEHLTQLLELNLCDNLIEDIALDTFATMPNLRQLILCGNHIKTFGSSTAVVLLPSLTHLDLGGNFLTKLPLERWQLPQLINLSVRDNLLTVLDSGLLVRRFPLLRILDASANALDCHSYHQALQTFVNRSVVHLIDRRMCSVDDAIVLDVEEMRRINGITPDDRTAIMEVRHLKERIFLQQRTIQQQRMEIEQLRANLTTLMEQFDLVAGPARAVDPF
;
A
#
# COMPACT_ATOMS: atom_id res chain seq x y z
N MET A 1 -26.86 -33.28 -68.64
CA MET A 1 -28.19 -33.30 -68.03
C MET A 1 -28.00 -33.65 -66.56
N THR A 2 -27.88 -32.65 -65.67
CA THR A 2 -28.98 -32.12 -64.84
C THR A 2 -29.61 -33.26 -64.02
N THR A 3 -29.48 -33.36 -62.69
CA THR A 3 -29.87 -32.35 -61.69
C THR A 3 -29.41 -32.76 -60.29
N SER A 4 -29.33 -31.74 -59.45
CA SER A 4 -29.03 -31.69 -58.02
C SER A 4 -30.26 -31.95 -57.14
N LEU A 5 -29.98 -32.18 -55.84
CA LEU A 5 -30.74 -31.91 -54.61
C LEU A 5 -31.16 -33.17 -53.83
N SER A 6 -30.94 -33.34 -52.52
CA SER A 6 -30.20 -32.58 -51.48
C SER A 6 -30.47 -33.24 -50.10
N VAL A 7 -29.63 -32.92 -49.08
CA VAL A 7 -29.93 -32.87 -47.62
C VAL A 7 -29.72 -34.20 -46.83
N LEU A 8 -29.06 -34.28 -45.66
CA LEU A 8 -28.50 -33.32 -44.67
C LEU A 8 -27.27 -33.96 -43.98
N CYS A 9 -26.41 -33.08 -43.44
CA CYS A 9 -25.17 -33.35 -42.70
C CYS A 9 -25.39 -33.24 -41.18
N LEU A 10 -24.51 -33.88 -40.38
CA LEU A 10 -23.76 -33.35 -39.21
C LEU A 10 -23.24 -34.52 -38.34
N ILE A 11 -22.02 -35.03 -38.60
CA ILE A 11 -20.69 -34.60 -38.12
C ILE A 11 -20.36 -35.10 -36.69
N THR A 12 -19.49 -36.11 -36.66
CA THR A 12 -18.62 -36.52 -35.54
C THR A 12 -17.17 -36.18 -35.88
N CYS A 13 -16.36 -35.95 -34.84
CA CYS A 13 -14.93 -35.66 -34.81
C CYS A 13 -14.07 -36.32 -35.91
N ALA A 14 -13.15 -35.55 -36.49
CA ALA A 14 -11.97 -36.11 -37.15
C ALA A 14 -10.74 -35.20 -36.98
N SER A 15 -9.70 -35.77 -36.40
CA SER A 15 -8.31 -35.38 -36.51
C SER A 15 -7.83 -35.45 -37.97
N VAL A 16 -7.11 -34.44 -38.44
CA VAL A 16 -6.32 -34.51 -39.69
C VAL A 16 -4.98 -33.80 -39.49
N THR A 17 -3.91 -34.55 -39.76
CA THR A 17 -2.54 -34.07 -39.95
C THR A 17 -2.27 -33.92 -41.45
N PHE A 18 -1.68 -32.79 -41.88
CA PHE A 18 -0.51 -32.64 -42.78
C PHE A 18 -0.54 -31.33 -43.60
N LEU A 19 0.47 -30.46 -43.41
CA LEU A 19 1.48 -30.01 -44.41
C LEU A 19 2.17 -28.71 -43.98
N VAL A 20 3.47 -28.69 -44.23
CA VAL A 20 4.43 -27.63 -43.88
C VAL A 20 4.21 -26.40 -44.76
N GLY A 21 4.01 -25.24 -44.13
CA GLY A 21 4.06 -23.90 -44.71
C GLY A 21 4.58 -22.92 -43.67
N PRO A 22 5.19 -21.78 -44.05
CA PRO A 22 5.87 -20.91 -43.09
C PRO A 22 4.85 -20.39 -42.06
N LYS A 23 5.16 -20.59 -40.77
CA LYS A 23 4.42 -20.01 -39.66
C LYS A 23 4.48 -18.48 -39.77
N VAL A 24 3.49 -17.90 -40.42
CA VAL A 24 3.14 -16.51 -40.19
C VAL A 24 2.53 -16.50 -38.79
N ASN A 25 3.27 -16.00 -37.80
CA ASN A 25 2.73 -15.73 -36.47
C ASN A 25 1.64 -14.67 -36.61
N ALA A 26 0.40 -15.11 -36.81
CA ALA A 26 -0.76 -14.23 -36.71
C ALA A 26 -0.77 -13.67 -35.28
N ALA A 27 -0.60 -12.36 -35.15
CA ALA A 27 -0.71 -11.70 -33.86
C ALA A 27 -2.14 -11.94 -33.33
N VAL A 28 -2.26 -12.68 -32.24
CA VAL A 28 -3.55 -12.94 -31.59
C VAL A 28 -4.00 -11.64 -30.94
N VAL A 29 -4.97 -10.96 -31.56
CA VAL A 29 -5.60 -9.77 -30.99
C VAL A 29 -6.40 -10.20 -29.76
N ARG A 30 -6.10 -9.62 -28.59
CA ARG A 30 -6.81 -9.92 -27.33
C ARG A 30 -7.83 -8.82 -27.05
N GLN A 31 -9.11 -9.15 -27.18
CA GLN A 31 -10.18 -8.22 -26.85
C GLN A 31 -10.66 -8.47 -25.42
N TYR A 32 -10.48 -7.48 -24.54
CA TYR A 32 -10.92 -7.55 -23.17
C TYR A 32 -12.33 -6.97 -23.02
N THR A 33 -13.19 -7.70 -22.34
CA THR A 33 -14.53 -7.27 -21.92
C THR A 33 -14.63 -7.36 -20.40
N CYS A 34 -15.43 -6.50 -19.78
CA CYS A 34 -15.62 -6.54 -18.34
C CYS A 34 -16.25 -7.86 -17.92
N ASP A 35 -15.61 -8.59 -17.01
CA ASP A 35 -16.17 -9.84 -16.47
C ASP A 35 -17.27 -9.54 -15.45
N SER A 36 -17.07 -8.47 -14.67
CA SER A 36 -18.03 -8.01 -13.67
C SER A 36 -17.93 -6.50 -13.45
N TYR A 37 -18.91 -5.96 -12.72
CA TYR A 37 -18.91 -4.58 -12.25
C TYR A 37 -19.11 -4.50 -10.74
N PHE A 38 -18.31 -3.67 -10.07
CA PHE A 38 -18.49 -3.36 -8.66
C PHE A 38 -18.29 -1.86 -8.42
N GLN A 39 -19.28 -1.16 -7.85
CA GLN A 39 -19.23 0.30 -7.64
C GLN A 39 -18.74 1.09 -8.88
N SER A 40 -19.26 0.71 -10.06
CA SER A 40 -18.91 1.30 -11.36
C SER A 40 -17.46 1.05 -11.84
N TRP A 41 -16.76 0.10 -11.22
CA TRP A 41 -15.49 -0.44 -11.75
C TRP A 41 -15.78 -1.62 -12.66
N CYS A 42 -15.29 -1.55 -13.89
CA CYS A 42 -15.17 -2.71 -14.76
C CYS A 42 -14.00 -3.57 -14.26
N GLN A 43 -14.23 -4.86 -13.99
CA GLN A 43 -13.21 -5.76 -13.48
C GLN A 43 -12.84 -6.81 -14.53
N LEU A 44 -11.54 -6.98 -14.74
CA LEU A 44 -10.95 -8.04 -15.56
C LEU A 44 -10.24 -9.02 -14.64
N HIS A 45 -10.64 -10.28 -14.69
CA HIS A 45 -10.07 -11.37 -13.91
C HIS A 45 -9.08 -12.15 -14.77
N ASN A 46 -7.93 -12.49 -14.19
CA ASN A 46 -6.91 -13.31 -14.85
C ASN A 46 -6.42 -12.77 -16.21
N ALA A 47 -6.47 -11.44 -16.39
CA ALA A 47 -5.93 -10.79 -17.58
C ALA A 47 -4.42 -11.05 -17.72
N THR A 48 -3.95 -11.33 -18.93
CA THR A 48 -2.53 -11.58 -19.19
C THR A 48 -2.01 -10.66 -20.28
N VAL A 49 -1.06 -9.81 -19.92
CA VAL A 49 -0.44 -8.81 -20.81
C VAL A 49 1.03 -8.76 -20.44
N HIS A 50 1.91 -9.36 -21.23
CA HIS A 50 3.30 -9.53 -20.82
C HIS A 50 4.22 -8.53 -21.51
N MET A 51 4.06 -8.35 -22.82
CA MET A 51 4.92 -7.53 -23.66
C MET A 51 4.15 -6.37 -24.30
N ASP A 52 4.86 -5.31 -24.68
CA ASP A 52 4.28 -4.17 -25.40
C ASP A 52 3.62 -4.58 -26.73
N THR A 53 4.09 -5.66 -27.36
CA THR A 53 3.43 -6.25 -28.53
C THR A 53 2.04 -6.79 -28.21
N ASP A 54 1.87 -7.43 -27.05
CA ASP A 54 0.58 -7.94 -26.57
C ASP A 54 -0.36 -6.77 -26.28
N VAL A 55 0.18 -5.72 -25.66
CA VAL A 55 -0.54 -4.48 -25.35
C VAL A 55 -1.07 -3.82 -26.63
N GLN A 56 -0.24 -3.72 -27.68
CA GLN A 56 -0.63 -3.13 -28.96
C GLN A 56 -1.70 -3.95 -29.68
N ALA A 57 -1.62 -5.28 -29.56
CA ALA A 57 -2.63 -6.20 -30.07
C ALA A 57 -3.85 -6.34 -29.13
N SER A 58 -3.90 -5.61 -28.01
CA SER A 58 -5.01 -5.69 -27.06
C SER A 58 -5.98 -4.53 -27.22
N VAL A 59 -7.27 -4.82 -27.12
CA VAL A 59 -8.35 -3.82 -27.07
C VAL A 59 -8.97 -3.86 -25.69
N PHE A 60 -8.82 -2.76 -24.94
CA PHE A 60 -9.42 -2.61 -23.60
C PHE A 60 -10.85 -2.05 -23.68
N PRO A 61 -11.73 -2.38 -22.71
CA PRO A 61 -13.08 -1.87 -22.68
C PRO A 61 -13.10 -0.35 -22.50
N ARG A 62 -14.01 0.34 -23.19
CA ARG A 62 -14.15 1.80 -23.09
C ARG A 62 -14.84 2.20 -21.79
N VAL A 63 -14.07 2.38 -20.73
CA VAL A 63 -14.55 2.66 -19.37
C VAL A 63 -13.67 3.69 -18.69
N ARG A 64 -14.22 4.45 -17.73
CA ARG A 64 -13.44 5.39 -16.92
C ARG A 64 -12.66 4.73 -15.77
N GLN A 65 -13.14 3.58 -15.30
CA GLN A 65 -12.62 2.89 -14.11
C GLN A 65 -12.39 1.43 -14.45
N LEU A 66 -11.13 1.00 -14.45
CA LEU A 66 -10.73 -0.34 -14.86
C LEU A 66 -9.93 -1.04 -13.75
N GLY A 67 -10.36 -2.24 -13.38
CA GLY A 67 -9.75 -3.08 -12.37
C GLY A 67 -9.14 -4.33 -12.98
N PHE A 68 -7.96 -4.71 -12.52
CA PHE A 68 -7.32 -5.99 -12.85
C PHE A 68 -7.18 -6.82 -11.58
N ILE A 69 -7.75 -8.02 -11.58
CA ILE A 69 -7.77 -8.93 -10.44
C ILE A 69 -7.09 -10.23 -10.86
N TYR A 70 -5.97 -10.54 -10.20
CA TYR A 70 -5.11 -11.67 -10.55
C TYR A 70 -4.62 -11.64 -12.00
N GLY A 71 -4.02 -12.73 -12.47
CA GLY A 71 -3.39 -12.80 -13.79
C GLY A 71 -1.96 -12.29 -13.77
N SER A 72 -1.50 -11.79 -14.93
CA SER A 72 -0.12 -11.35 -15.11
C SER A 72 -0.05 -10.16 -16.05
N ILE A 73 0.19 -9.00 -15.48
CA ILE A 73 0.53 -7.77 -16.21
C ILE A 73 2.03 -7.56 -16.03
N GLY A 74 2.79 -7.54 -17.12
CA GLY A 74 4.24 -7.41 -17.11
C GLY A 74 4.67 -6.11 -16.45
N ASN A 75 4.57 -5.00 -17.17
CA ASN A 75 4.91 -3.67 -16.67
C ASN A 75 3.85 -2.65 -17.07
N PHE A 76 3.65 -1.62 -16.25
CA PHE A 76 2.94 -0.41 -16.69
C PHE A 76 3.90 0.41 -17.56
N SER A 77 4.03 0.02 -18.84
CA SER A 77 4.86 0.72 -19.81
C SER A 77 4.16 1.97 -20.37
N HIS A 78 4.90 2.83 -21.07
CA HIS A 78 4.31 3.91 -21.86
C HIS A 78 3.25 3.39 -22.84
N THR A 79 3.51 2.25 -23.47
CA THR A 79 2.57 1.61 -24.41
C THR A 79 1.28 1.21 -23.72
N PHE A 80 1.36 0.60 -22.53
CA PHE A 80 0.20 0.21 -21.74
C PHE A 80 -0.61 1.41 -21.28
N ASN A 81 0.06 2.42 -20.73
CA ASN A 81 -0.55 3.68 -20.31
C ASN A 81 -1.32 4.35 -21.47
N ASN A 82 -0.73 4.35 -22.67
CA ASN A 82 -1.37 4.91 -23.87
C ASN A 82 -2.62 4.13 -24.29
N GLN A 83 -2.64 2.80 -24.17
CA GLN A 83 -3.84 2.01 -24.47
C GLN A 83 -4.97 2.24 -23.47
N LEU A 84 -4.64 2.33 -22.17
CA LEU A 84 -5.61 2.68 -21.14
C LEU A 84 -6.21 4.08 -21.39
N PHE A 85 -5.36 5.04 -21.78
CA PHE A 85 -5.82 6.38 -22.15
C PHE A 85 -6.77 6.37 -23.37
N LYS A 86 -6.44 5.61 -24.42
CA LYS A 86 -7.32 5.45 -25.60
C LYS A 86 -8.67 4.82 -25.25
N ALA A 87 -8.70 3.96 -24.24
CA ALA A 87 -9.93 3.38 -23.69
C ALA A 87 -10.71 4.35 -22.77
N GLY A 88 -10.19 5.54 -22.50
CA GLY A 88 -10.83 6.55 -21.66
C GLY A 88 -10.68 6.29 -20.15
N VAL A 89 -9.72 5.44 -19.77
CA VAL A 89 -9.49 5.05 -18.37
C VAL A 89 -8.80 6.19 -17.62
N LEU A 90 -9.41 6.61 -16.51
CA LEU A 90 -8.88 7.65 -15.62
C LEU A 90 -8.52 7.09 -14.23
N ARG A 91 -9.06 5.92 -13.89
CA ARG A 91 -8.84 5.29 -12.59
C ARG A 91 -8.54 3.82 -12.81
N VAL A 92 -7.47 3.37 -12.17
CA VAL A 92 -7.02 1.99 -12.28
C VAL A 92 -6.78 1.40 -10.91
N PHE A 93 -7.26 0.19 -10.71
CA PHE A 93 -6.71 -0.67 -9.67
C PHE A 93 -6.19 -1.97 -10.28
N ALA A 94 -5.14 -2.51 -9.69
CA ALA A 94 -4.63 -3.82 -10.03
C ALA A 94 -4.15 -4.53 -8.76
N ARG A 95 -4.53 -5.79 -8.58
CA ARG A 95 -4.13 -6.61 -7.43
C ARG A 95 -3.77 -8.01 -7.87
N GLY A 96 -2.66 -8.54 -7.36
CA GLY A 96 -2.22 -9.90 -7.66
C GLY A 96 -1.77 -10.09 -9.11
N THR A 97 -1.46 -8.99 -9.80
CA THR A 97 -1.13 -8.96 -11.24
C THR A 97 0.37 -9.06 -11.54
N ARG A 98 1.20 -9.20 -10.50
CA ARG A 98 2.67 -9.41 -10.60
C ARG A 98 3.44 -8.29 -11.30
N ILE A 99 2.88 -7.08 -11.35
CA ILE A 99 3.54 -5.91 -11.97
C ILE A 99 4.85 -5.61 -11.22
N THR A 100 5.95 -5.51 -11.95
CA THR A 100 7.28 -5.25 -11.35
C THR A 100 7.78 -3.82 -11.55
N ASN A 101 7.49 -3.22 -12.70
CA ASN A 101 7.88 -1.84 -13.00
C ASN A 101 6.68 -0.98 -13.38
N LEU A 102 6.70 0.27 -12.90
CA LEU A 102 5.69 1.29 -13.19
C LEU A 102 6.36 2.50 -13.84
N THR A 103 6.08 2.73 -15.11
CA THR A 103 6.23 4.05 -15.72
C THR A 103 4.98 4.86 -15.40
N MET A 104 5.15 6.00 -14.72
CA MET A 104 4.02 6.75 -14.18
C MET A 104 3.09 7.27 -15.31
N PRO A 105 1.80 6.93 -15.31
CA PRO A 105 0.84 7.46 -16.26
C PRO A 105 0.55 8.94 -15.98
N ASN A 106 0.52 9.78 -17.03
CA ASN A 106 0.24 11.21 -16.91
C ASN A 106 -1.26 11.57 -17.00
N THR A 107 -2.10 10.65 -17.48
CA THR A 107 -3.55 10.83 -17.70
C THR A 107 -4.43 10.20 -16.63
N ILE A 108 -3.86 9.38 -15.74
CA ILE A 108 -4.60 8.69 -14.67
C ILE A 108 -4.69 9.58 -13.44
N GLU A 109 -5.90 9.71 -12.89
CA GLU A 109 -6.21 10.48 -11.68
C GLU A 109 -6.06 9.63 -10.40
N GLN A 110 -6.35 8.33 -10.47
CA GLN A 110 -6.29 7.39 -9.35
C GLN A 110 -5.62 6.09 -9.77
N LEU A 111 -4.55 5.71 -9.08
CA LEU A 111 -3.78 4.51 -9.37
C LEU A 111 -3.54 3.69 -8.10
N TYR A 112 -4.13 2.49 -8.06
CA TYR A 112 -4.08 1.58 -6.91
C TYR A 112 -3.46 0.25 -7.32
N LEU A 113 -2.19 0.01 -6.99
CA LEU A 113 -1.45 -1.20 -7.39
C LEU A 113 -1.07 -2.06 -6.19
N ARG A 114 -2.02 -2.28 -5.29
CA ARG A 114 -1.81 -3.08 -4.07
C ARG A 114 -1.42 -4.52 -4.41
N ASP A 115 -0.55 -5.14 -3.62
CA ASP A 115 -0.27 -6.59 -3.67
C ASP A 115 0.21 -7.01 -5.08
N ASN A 116 1.33 -6.39 -5.46
CA ASN A 116 2.05 -6.64 -6.71
C ASN A 116 3.55 -6.90 -6.41
N GLY A 117 4.37 -6.90 -7.45
CA GLY A 117 5.81 -7.12 -7.35
C GLY A 117 6.63 -5.85 -7.54
N LEU A 118 6.06 -4.65 -7.35
CA LEU A 118 6.70 -3.40 -7.77
C LEU A 118 8.03 -3.20 -7.03
N GLN A 119 9.08 -3.01 -7.82
CA GLN A 119 10.46 -2.76 -7.35
C GLN A 119 10.98 -1.42 -7.85
N ALA A 120 10.53 -0.98 -9.03
CA ALA A 120 10.98 0.26 -9.65
C ALA A 120 9.79 1.10 -10.14
N ILE A 121 9.89 2.42 -9.94
CA ILE A 121 8.92 3.40 -10.43
C ILE A 121 9.70 4.50 -11.13
N ASP A 122 9.30 4.79 -12.36
CA ASP A 122 9.86 5.84 -13.18
C ASP A 122 8.87 7.02 -13.31
N ILE A 123 9.36 8.22 -12.99
CA ILE A 123 8.59 9.47 -13.01
C ILE A 123 9.43 10.52 -13.73
N GLU A 124 8.95 10.96 -14.89
CA GLU A 124 9.61 11.90 -15.77
C GLU A 124 9.46 13.34 -15.24
N PRO A 125 10.55 14.04 -14.86
CA PRO A 125 10.48 15.33 -14.15
C PRO A 125 9.75 16.47 -14.87
N ARG A 126 9.70 16.44 -16.21
CA ARG A 126 9.08 17.53 -17.01
C ARG A 126 7.63 17.22 -17.40
N THR A 127 7.10 16.08 -16.99
CA THR A 127 5.74 15.67 -17.33
C THR A 127 4.74 16.26 -16.35
N ARG A 128 3.61 16.74 -16.88
CA ARG A 128 2.48 17.17 -16.05
C ARG A 128 1.61 15.95 -15.74
N TYR A 129 1.55 15.60 -14.46
CA TYR A 129 0.74 14.50 -13.96
C TYR A 129 -0.61 15.01 -13.44
N THR A 130 -1.68 14.28 -13.76
CA THR A 130 -3.04 14.52 -13.25
C THR A 130 -3.37 13.71 -11.99
N LEU A 131 -2.44 12.87 -11.55
CA LEU A 131 -2.61 11.92 -10.47
C LEU A 131 -2.89 12.62 -9.13
N ARG A 132 -3.98 12.20 -8.46
CA ARG A 132 -4.41 12.72 -7.16
C ARG A 132 -4.28 11.70 -6.05
N TYR A 133 -4.41 10.41 -6.36
CA TYR A 133 -4.35 9.33 -5.37
C TYR A 133 -3.46 8.21 -5.89
N LEU A 134 -2.39 7.92 -5.15
CA LEU A 134 -1.45 6.85 -5.48
C LEU A 134 -1.34 5.89 -4.29
N ARG A 135 -1.74 4.64 -4.50
CA ARG A 135 -1.68 3.58 -3.47
C ARG A 135 -0.91 2.39 -4.00
N LEU A 136 0.21 2.07 -3.37
CA LEU A 136 1.16 1.05 -3.77
C LEU A 136 1.46 0.09 -2.62
N GLN A 137 0.47 -0.19 -1.77
CA GLN A 137 0.70 -1.00 -0.58
C GLN A 137 1.07 -2.44 -0.93
N MET A 138 1.79 -3.13 -0.03
CA MET A 138 2.18 -4.53 -0.23
C MET A 138 2.92 -4.74 -1.56
N ASN A 139 3.99 -3.97 -1.76
CA ASN A 139 4.91 -4.13 -2.89
C ASN A 139 6.33 -4.38 -2.36
N LYS A 140 7.35 -4.20 -3.21
CA LYS A 140 8.74 -4.51 -2.90
C LYS A 140 9.65 -3.29 -3.09
N LEU A 141 9.11 -2.08 -2.95
CA LEU A 141 9.88 -0.84 -3.08
C LEU A 141 10.88 -0.73 -1.93
N ARG A 142 12.15 -0.51 -2.25
CA ARG A 142 13.24 -0.35 -1.27
C ARG A 142 13.64 1.11 -1.05
N THR A 143 13.30 1.97 -2.00
CA THR A 143 13.63 3.39 -1.99
C THR A 143 12.41 4.21 -2.40
N ILE A 144 12.42 5.48 -2.04
CA ILE A 144 11.43 6.44 -2.52
C ILE A 144 11.74 6.82 -3.96
N ALA A 145 10.74 6.71 -4.82
CA ALA A 145 10.80 7.19 -6.19
C ALA A 145 10.67 8.72 -6.25
N ARG A 146 10.76 9.30 -7.44
CA ARG A 146 10.72 10.75 -7.65
C ARG A 146 9.32 11.36 -7.53
N PHE A 147 8.63 11.09 -6.41
CA PHE A 147 7.26 11.54 -6.17
C PHE A 147 7.14 13.06 -6.04
N GLU A 148 8.26 13.78 -5.87
CA GLU A 148 8.32 15.24 -5.82
C GLU A 148 7.74 15.92 -7.08
N HIS A 149 7.68 15.21 -8.22
CA HIS A 149 7.08 15.70 -9.47
C HIS A 149 5.55 15.53 -9.53
N LEU A 150 4.95 14.79 -8.60
CA LEU A 150 3.49 14.56 -8.54
C LEU A 150 2.80 15.68 -7.74
N THR A 151 2.92 16.91 -8.22
CA THR A 151 2.51 18.13 -7.49
C THR A 151 0.99 18.25 -7.20
N GLN A 152 0.16 17.48 -7.90
CA GLN A 152 -1.30 17.42 -7.71
C GLN A 152 -1.74 16.32 -6.73
N LEU A 153 -0.81 15.54 -6.20
CA LEU A 153 -1.12 14.39 -5.36
C LEU A 153 -1.69 14.84 -4.00
N LEU A 154 -2.78 14.19 -3.59
CA LEU A 154 -3.47 14.39 -2.32
C LEU A 154 -3.16 13.26 -1.33
N GLU A 155 -3.01 12.04 -1.83
CA GLU A 155 -2.72 10.86 -1.03
C GLU A 155 -1.59 10.05 -1.67
N LEU A 156 -0.58 9.74 -0.86
CA LEU A 156 0.47 8.79 -1.16
C LEU A 156 0.47 7.69 -0.10
N ASN A 157 0.18 6.45 -0.52
CA ASN A 157 0.21 5.29 0.35
C ASN A 157 1.23 4.26 -0.13
N LEU A 158 2.28 4.08 0.65
CA LEU A 158 3.40 3.16 0.43
C LEU A 158 3.51 2.13 1.56
N CYS A 159 2.42 1.89 2.31
CA CYS A 159 2.45 0.97 3.44
C CYS A 159 2.86 -0.45 3.02
N ASP A 160 3.49 -1.21 3.90
CA ASP A 160 3.92 -2.59 3.65
C ASP A 160 4.84 -2.71 2.41
N ASN A 161 5.88 -1.86 2.36
CA ASN A 161 6.98 -1.98 1.41
C ASN A 161 8.27 -2.30 2.17
N LEU A 162 9.44 -2.09 1.55
CA LEU A 162 10.76 -2.41 2.11
C LEU A 162 11.64 -1.15 2.22
N ILE A 163 11.02 0.02 2.38
CA ILE A 163 11.71 1.31 2.34
C ILE A 163 12.52 1.49 3.63
N GLU A 164 13.83 1.73 3.51
CA GLU A 164 14.73 1.93 4.65
C GLU A 164 15.05 3.40 4.91
N ASP A 165 15.31 4.14 3.84
CA ASP A 165 15.77 5.53 3.90
C ASP A 165 14.79 6.45 3.17
N ILE A 166 14.41 7.51 3.87
CA ILE A 166 13.49 8.51 3.35
C ILE A 166 13.73 9.85 4.02
N ALA A 167 13.85 10.88 3.18
CA ALA A 167 14.03 12.24 3.63
C ALA A 167 12.71 13.00 3.46
N LEU A 168 12.25 13.66 4.53
CA LEU A 168 10.95 14.35 4.56
C LEU A 168 10.86 15.48 3.52
N ASP A 169 12.00 16.09 3.18
CA ASP A 169 12.14 17.14 2.17
C ASP A 169 11.72 16.68 0.75
N THR A 170 11.77 15.37 0.48
CA THR A 170 11.25 14.77 -0.76
C THR A 170 9.78 15.15 -1.01
N PHE A 171 9.02 15.39 0.05
CA PHE A 171 7.59 15.74 -0.05
C PHE A 171 7.34 17.25 0.00
N ALA A 172 8.36 18.08 0.23
CA ALA A 172 8.21 19.53 0.43
C ALA A 172 7.63 20.25 -0.80
N THR A 173 7.88 19.72 -2.01
CA THR A 173 7.38 20.27 -3.28
C THR A 173 5.98 19.74 -3.65
N MET A 174 5.31 19.03 -2.75
CA MET A 174 3.97 18.48 -2.96
C MET A 174 2.94 19.26 -2.13
N PRO A 175 2.58 20.50 -2.54
CA PRO A 175 1.82 21.43 -1.70
C PRO A 175 0.40 20.96 -1.38
N ASN A 176 -0.13 20.04 -2.18
CA ASN A 176 -1.48 19.51 -2.03
C ASN A 176 -1.55 18.20 -1.22
N LEU A 177 -0.40 17.62 -0.84
CA LEU A 177 -0.36 16.33 -0.16
C LEU A 177 -1.04 16.42 1.21
N ARG A 178 -2.11 15.64 1.40
CA ARG A 178 -2.92 15.61 2.62
C ARG A 178 -2.67 14.37 3.45
N GLN A 179 -2.36 13.25 2.80
CA GLN A 179 -2.16 11.97 3.46
C GLN A 179 -0.86 11.34 2.97
N LEU A 180 0.04 11.05 3.91
CA LEU A 180 1.27 10.33 3.68
C LEU A 180 1.30 9.10 4.57
N ILE A 181 1.21 7.91 3.97
CA ILE A 181 1.06 6.65 4.66
C ILE A 181 2.27 5.77 4.32
N LEU A 182 3.13 5.56 5.30
CA LEU A 182 4.43 4.88 5.20
C LEU A 182 4.55 3.72 6.21
N CYS A 183 3.42 3.24 6.73
CA CYS A 183 3.41 2.16 7.73
C CYS A 183 4.05 0.85 7.22
N GLY A 184 4.50 -0.03 8.11
CA GLY A 184 4.98 -1.36 7.74
C GLY A 184 6.19 -1.35 6.79
N ASN A 185 7.06 -0.35 6.93
CA ASN A 185 8.32 -0.25 6.19
C ASN A 185 9.51 -0.51 7.14
N HIS A 186 10.72 -0.23 6.69
CA HIS A 186 11.95 -0.43 7.46
C HIS A 186 12.63 0.90 7.81
N ILE A 187 11.85 1.96 7.96
CA ILE A 187 12.36 3.33 8.10
C ILE A 187 13.03 3.49 9.46
N LYS A 188 14.30 3.87 9.48
CA LYS A 188 15.08 4.09 10.71
C LYS A 188 15.12 5.57 11.12
N THR A 189 15.04 6.47 10.15
CA THR A 189 15.01 7.92 10.34
C THR A 189 14.02 8.55 9.36
N PHE A 190 13.33 9.61 9.79
CA PHE A 190 12.39 10.34 8.94
C PHE A 190 12.52 11.84 9.20
N GLY A 191 13.33 12.53 8.40
CA GLY A 191 13.61 13.96 8.56
C GLY A 191 14.51 14.49 7.45
N SER A 192 14.74 15.80 7.44
CA SER A 192 15.75 16.42 6.55
C SER A 192 17.10 16.46 7.25
N SER A 193 18.18 16.33 6.48
CA SER A 193 19.55 16.45 6.97
C SER A 193 19.97 17.91 7.22
N THR A 194 19.30 18.90 6.61
CA THR A 194 19.83 20.28 6.57
C THR A 194 18.83 21.37 6.94
N ALA A 195 17.51 21.19 6.74
CA ALA A 195 16.54 22.28 6.87
C ALA A 195 15.25 21.89 7.62
N VAL A 196 14.46 22.91 8.02
CA VAL A 196 13.06 22.71 8.44
C VAL A 196 12.23 22.41 7.20
N VAL A 197 11.37 21.40 7.29
CA VAL A 197 10.49 20.98 6.20
C VAL A 197 9.05 21.35 6.53
N LEU A 198 8.45 22.13 5.63
CA LEU A 198 7.06 22.55 5.69
C LEU A 198 6.21 21.70 4.75
N LEU A 199 5.20 21.00 5.30
CA LEU A 199 4.15 20.36 4.51
C LEU A 199 2.81 21.05 4.84
N PRO A 200 2.39 22.04 4.04
CA PRO A 200 1.34 22.97 4.43
C PRO A 200 -0.05 22.34 4.47
N SER A 201 -0.29 21.27 3.72
CA SER A 201 -1.60 20.62 3.59
C SER A 201 -1.68 19.26 4.27
N LEU A 202 -0.59 18.77 4.88
CA LEU A 202 -0.55 17.41 5.42
C LEU A 202 -1.44 17.34 6.67
N THR A 203 -2.44 16.46 6.61
CA THR A 203 -3.43 16.25 7.67
C THR A 203 -3.27 14.90 8.36
N HIS A 204 -2.74 13.91 7.65
CA HIS A 204 -2.55 12.55 8.14
C HIS A 204 -1.15 12.06 7.79
N LEU A 205 -0.41 11.63 8.82
CA LEU A 205 0.90 11.01 8.70
C LEU A 205 0.91 9.70 9.46
N ASP A 206 1.13 8.59 8.75
CA ASP A 206 1.26 7.26 9.35
C ASP A 206 2.65 6.68 9.09
N LEU A 207 3.42 6.55 10.16
CA LEU A 207 4.77 5.96 10.21
C LEU A 207 4.77 4.68 11.06
N GLY A 208 3.61 4.10 11.36
CA GLY A 208 3.51 2.97 12.28
C GLY A 208 4.18 1.69 11.75
N GLY A 209 4.72 0.84 12.61
CA GLY A 209 5.38 -0.41 12.19
C GLY A 209 6.66 -0.14 11.38
N ASN A 210 7.52 0.74 11.90
CA ASN A 210 8.83 1.06 11.36
C ASN A 210 9.89 0.90 12.46
N PHE A 211 11.13 1.34 12.22
CA PHE A 211 12.25 1.24 13.17
C PHE A 211 12.72 2.61 13.67
N LEU A 212 11.83 3.59 13.77
CA LEU A 212 12.18 4.93 14.24
C LEU A 212 12.56 4.90 15.72
N THR A 213 13.73 5.42 16.06
CA THR A 213 14.19 5.55 17.46
C THR A 213 13.92 6.94 18.06
N LYS A 214 13.71 7.94 17.20
CA LYS A 214 13.36 9.31 17.57
C LYS A 214 12.59 10.01 16.46
N LEU A 215 11.86 11.05 16.82
CA LEU A 215 11.21 11.95 15.86
C LEU A 215 11.98 13.29 15.83
N PRO A 216 12.50 13.74 14.67
CA PRO A 216 13.21 15.02 14.57
C PRO A 216 12.20 16.19 14.46
N LEU A 217 11.38 16.36 15.49
CA LEU A 217 10.25 17.30 15.54
C LEU A 217 10.69 18.76 15.30
N GLU A 218 11.92 19.11 15.63
CA GLU A 218 12.49 20.45 15.44
C GLU A 218 12.50 20.85 13.96
N ARG A 219 12.56 19.85 13.07
CA ARG A 219 12.60 20.01 11.62
C ARG A 219 11.24 19.87 10.96
N TRP A 220 10.21 19.41 11.67
CA TRP A 220 8.90 19.19 11.09
C TRP A 220 8.03 20.42 11.31
N GLN A 221 7.51 21.00 10.23
CA GLN A 221 6.49 22.04 10.29
C GLN A 221 5.25 21.55 9.53
N LEU A 222 4.30 20.99 10.27
CA LEU A 222 3.09 20.36 9.73
C LEU A 222 1.86 21.04 10.33
N PRO A 223 1.56 22.30 9.95
CA PRO A 223 0.58 23.13 10.64
C PRO A 223 -0.86 22.61 10.56
N GLN A 224 -1.15 21.76 9.57
CA GLN A 224 -2.47 21.16 9.34
C GLN A 224 -2.58 19.72 9.82
N LEU A 225 -1.56 19.18 10.52
CA LEU A 225 -1.56 17.78 10.92
C LEU A 225 -2.62 17.52 12.00
N ILE A 226 -3.53 16.59 11.71
CA ILE A 226 -4.65 16.20 12.59
C ILE A 226 -4.41 14.82 13.19
N ASN A 227 -3.88 13.90 12.40
CA ASN A 227 -3.63 12.52 12.80
C ASN A 227 -2.15 12.16 12.58
N LEU A 228 -1.50 11.71 13.65
CA LEU A 228 -0.15 11.18 13.63
C LEU A 228 -0.15 9.77 14.22
N SER A 229 0.33 8.80 13.45
CA SER A 229 0.62 7.46 13.92
C SER A 229 2.12 7.20 13.83
N VAL A 230 2.72 6.90 14.97
CA VAL A 230 4.10 6.41 15.13
C VAL A 230 4.10 5.09 15.93
N ARG A 231 2.94 4.41 15.95
CA ARG A 231 2.76 3.15 16.68
C ARG A 231 3.77 2.10 16.25
N ASP A 232 4.11 1.18 17.13
CA ASP A 232 5.04 0.09 16.85
C ASP A 232 6.33 0.56 16.16
N ASN A 233 7.02 1.49 16.82
CA ASN A 233 8.36 1.93 16.47
C ASN A 233 9.30 1.62 17.66
N LEU A 234 10.48 2.21 17.68
CA LEU A 234 11.50 2.03 18.72
C LEU A 234 11.72 3.34 19.49
N LEU A 235 10.70 4.21 19.57
CA LEU A 235 10.82 5.50 20.23
C LEU A 235 11.03 5.30 21.74
N THR A 236 12.04 5.97 22.30
CA THR A 236 12.29 6.02 23.75
C THR A 236 11.90 7.34 24.40
N VAL A 237 11.85 8.41 23.61
CA VAL A 237 11.51 9.76 24.09
C VAL A 237 10.46 10.35 23.17
N LEU A 238 9.52 11.10 23.75
CA LEU A 238 8.53 11.87 23.02
C LEU A 238 8.37 13.26 23.64
N ASP A 239 8.95 14.28 23.00
CA ASP A 239 8.77 15.67 23.42
C ASP A 239 7.36 16.16 23.03
N SER A 240 6.42 15.93 23.93
CA SER A 240 5.02 16.32 23.76
C SER A 240 4.84 17.84 23.65
N GLY A 241 5.70 18.63 24.32
CA GLY A 241 5.66 20.10 24.29
C GLY A 241 6.05 20.65 22.92
N LEU A 242 7.12 20.11 22.32
CA LEU A 242 7.51 20.46 20.95
C LEU A 242 6.48 19.96 19.94
N LEU A 243 5.95 18.75 20.13
CA LEU A 243 4.96 18.13 19.25
C LEU A 243 3.70 19.03 19.12
N VAL A 244 3.13 19.51 20.21
CA VAL A 244 1.94 20.41 20.15
C VAL A 244 2.25 21.79 19.60
N ARG A 245 3.51 22.26 19.68
CA ARG A 245 3.94 23.51 19.04
C ARG A 245 4.07 23.38 17.54
N ARG A 246 4.56 22.23 17.06
CA ARG A 246 4.74 21.95 15.64
C ARG A 246 3.45 21.53 14.94
N PHE A 247 2.55 20.86 15.66
CA PHE A 247 1.28 20.33 15.15
C PHE A 247 0.11 20.92 15.96
N PRO A 248 -0.19 22.21 15.79
CA PRO A 248 -1.18 22.91 16.63
C PRO A 248 -2.62 22.38 16.46
N LEU A 249 -2.91 21.68 15.36
CA LEU A 249 -4.22 21.10 15.05
C LEU A 249 -4.29 19.58 15.31
N LEU A 250 -3.29 18.99 15.97
CA LEU A 250 -3.26 17.56 16.22
C LEU A 250 -4.44 17.16 17.12
N ARG A 251 -5.16 16.12 16.73
CA ARG A 251 -6.31 15.58 17.48
C ARG A 251 -6.14 14.12 17.85
N ILE A 252 -5.42 13.36 17.03
CA ILE A 252 -5.21 11.93 17.22
C ILE A 252 -3.72 11.64 17.16
N LEU A 253 -3.20 11.01 18.22
CA LEU A 253 -1.83 10.51 18.29
C LEU A 253 -1.84 9.03 18.68
N ASP A 254 -1.34 8.17 17.81
CA ASP A 254 -1.03 6.79 18.18
C ASP A 254 0.48 6.61 18.30
N ALA A 255 0.97 6.48 19.52
CA ALA A 255 2.36 6.16 19.84
C ALA A 255 2.47 4.85 20.64
N SER A 256 1.46 3.99 20.58
CA SER A 256 1.45 2.67 21.22
C SER A 256 2.55 1.77 20.68
N ALA A 257 2.89 0.69 21.40
CA ALA A 257 3.93 -0.28 21.05
C ALA A 257 5.33 0.32 20.80
N ASN A 258 5.64 1.43 21.47
CA ASN A 258 6.98 2.01 21.58
C ASN A 258 7.63 1.67 22.94
N ALA A 259 8.83 2.18 23.18
CA ALA A 259 9.58 1.99 24.42
C ALA A 259 9.79 3.34 25.16
N LEU A 260 8.74 4.16 25.22
CA LEU A 260 8.81 5.50 25.81
C LEU A 260 9.16 5.43 27.30
N ASP A 261 10.08 6.27 27.74
CA ASP A 261 10.40 6.44 29.16
C ASP A 261 9.23 7.09 29.95
N CYS A 262 9.27 6.93 31.27
CA CYS A 262 8.19 7.41 32.13
C CYS A 262 8.05 8.91 32.17
N HIS A 263 9.17 9.61 32.05
CA HIS A 263 9.16 11.06 31.98
C HIS A 263 8.34 11.54 30.77
N SER A 264 8.66 11.02 29.58
CA SER A 264 7.95 11.31 28.32
C SER A 264 6.47 10.91 28.41
N TYR A 265 6.17 9.75 29.00
CA TYR A 265 4.80 9.29 29.20
C TYR A 265 3.99 10.28 30.08
N HIS A 266 4.50 10.63 31.26
CA HIS A 266 3.81 11.55 32.18
C HIS A 266 3.66 12.96 31.57
N GLN A 267 4.71 13.46 30.91
CA GLN A 267 4.66 14.75 30.23
C GLN A 267 3.62 14.76 29.10
N ALA A 268 3.55 13.67 28.32
CA ALA A 268 2.56 13.48 27.27
C ALA A 268 1.13 13.49 27.84
N LEU A 269 0.86 12.76 28.92
CA LEU A 269 -0.46 12.75 29.56
C LEU A 269 -0.89 14.17 29.98
N GLN A 270 -0.02 14.92 30.65
CA GLN A 270 -0.31 16.29 31.07
C GLN A 270 -0.59 17.20 29.86
N THR A 271 0.26 17.12 28.84
CA THR A 271 0.17 17.98 27.65
C THR A 271 -1.09 17.68 26.82
N PHE A 272 -1.41 16.40 26.62
CA PHE A 272 -2.48 15.97 25.74
C PHE A 272 -3.86 16.06 26.37
N VAL A 273 -3.98 15.88 27.70
CA VAL A 273 -5.23 16.16 28.43
C VAL A 273 -5.61 17.64 28.27
N ASN A 274 -4.66 18.55 28.48
CA ASN A 274 -4.90 20.00 28.34
C ASN A 274 -5.29 20.42 26.91
N ARG A 275 -4.94 19.61 25.90
CA ARG A 275 -5.19 19.88 24.48
C ARG A 275 -6.34 19.03 23.90
N SER A 276 -6.99 18.19 24.70
CA SER A 276 -8.04 17.26 24.24
C SER A 276 -7.58 16.36 23.07
N VAL A 277 -6.30 15.96 23.07
CA VAL A 277 -5.75 15.05 22.06
C VAL A 277 -6.08 13.62 22.47
N VAL A 278 -6.79 12.90 21.59
CA VAL A 278 -7.02 11.46 21.73
C VAL A 278 -5.68 10.77 21.47
N HIS A 279 -5.15 10.10 22.49
CA HIS A 279 -3.84 9.48 22.40
C HIS A 279 -3.87 8.01 22.82
N LEU A 280 -3.09 7.20 22.12
CA LEU A 280 -2.79 5.81 22.45
C LEU A 280 -1.31 5.73 22.78
N ILE A 281 -0.98 5.60 24.06
CA ILE A 281 0.40 5.49 24.53
C ILE A 281 0.44 4.39 25.59
N ASP A 282 1.36 3.45 25.44
CA ASP A 282 1.46 2.33 26.37
C ASP A 282 2.06 2.77 27.70
N ARG A 283 1.43 2.34 28.80
CA ARG A 283 1.93 2.53 30.17
C ARG A 283 3.10 1.60 30.54
N ARG A 284 3.41 0.63 29.66
CA ARG A 284 4.13 -0.61 30.00
C ARG A 284 5.54 -0.43 30.58
N MET A 285 6.15 0.76 30.51
CA MET A 285 7.48 1.03 31.05
C MET A 285 7.50 1.72 32.42
N CYS A 286 6.35 2.12 32.97
CA CYS A 286 6.28 2.75 34.29
C CYS A 286 5.92 1.73 35.34
N SER A 287 6.93 1.33 36.13
CA SER A 287 6.70 0.64 37.39
C SER A 287 5.76 1.48 38.25
N VAL A 288 4.91 0.80 39.00
CA VAL A 288 3.92 1.41 39.90
C VAL A 288 4.60 2.22 41.04
N ASP A 289 5.92 2.05 41.23
CA ASP A 289 6.70 2.71 42.30
C ASP A 289 7.09 4.17 41.99
N ASP A 290 6.97 4.63 40.75
CA ASP A 290 7.31 6.02 40.38
C ASP A 290 6.19 7.03 40.74
N ALA A 291 5.07 6.56 41.31
CA ALA A 291 4.01 7.43 41.79
C ALA A 291 4.38 8.21 43.07
N ILE A 292 5.58 8.03 43.64
CA ILE A 292 6.00 8.68 44.89
C ILE A 292 7.23 9.61 44.75
N VAL A 293 7.96 9.64 43.62
CA VAL A 293 9.19 10.44 43.55
C VAL A 293 9.03 11.70 42.71
N LEU A 294 8.32 12.69 43.29
CA LEU A 294 8.52 14.11 42.99
C LEU A 294 9.78 14.60 43.73
N ASP A 295 10.98 14.10 43.37
CA ASP A 295 12.27 14.81 43.51
C ASP A 295 13.40 13.93 42.97
N VAL A 296 13.83 14.14 41.71
CA VAL A 296 14.98 13.39 41.12
C VAL A 296 16.09 14.35 40.67
N GLU A 297 16.28 15.44 41.42
CA GLU A 297 17.51 16.24 41.35
C GLU A 297 18.58 15.75 42.35
N GLU A 298 18.25 14.85 43.29
CA GLU A 298 19.16 14.38 44.33
C GLU A 298 19.80 12.99 44.08
N MET A 299 19.25 12.15 43.17
CA MET A 299 19.81 10.81 42.89
C MET A 299 20.91 10.77 41.80
N ARG A 300 21.27 11.90 41.18
CA ARG A 300 22.33 11.96 40.14
C ARG A 300 23.76 11.84 40.68
N ARG A 301 23.93 11.57 41.98
CA ARG A 301 25.21 11.17 42.55
C ARG A 301 25.04 9.78 43.12
N ILE A 302 25.19 8.74 42.30
CA ILE A 302 25.77 7.43 42.66
C ILE A 302 25.69 6.53 41.42
N ASN A 303 26.88 6.10 40.98
CA ASN A 303 27.21 4.96 40.13
C ASN A 303 27.04 5.04 38.60
N GLY A 304 28.17 4.82 37.93
CA GLY A 304 28.36 4.82 36.50
C GLY A 304 27.65 3.67 35.79
N ILE A 305 27.14 4.00 34.60
CA ILE A 305 26.46 3.07 33.69
C ILE A 305 27.52 2.30 32.90
N THR A 306 27.42 0.98 32.91
CA THR A 306 28.26 0.01 32.18
C THR A 306 27.73 -0.25 30.75
N PRO A 307 28.52 -0.86 29.83
CA PRO A 307 28.22 -0.94 28.39
C PRO A 307 27.06 -1.87 27.94
N ASP A 308 26.23 -2.37 28.86
CA ASP A 308 25.32 -3.51 28.63
C ASP A 308 23.95 -3.13 28.02
N ASP A 309 23.56 -1.85 28.11
CA ASP A 309 22.27 -1.37 27.58
C ASP A 309 22.21 -1.38 26.05
N ARG A 310 23.36 -1.26 25.36
CA ARG A 310 23.41 -1.30 23.89
C ARG A 310 23.11 -2.68 23.33
N THR A 311 23.48 -3.72 24.07
CA THR A 311 23.24 -5.13 23.73
C THR A 311 21.75 -5.46 23.87
N ALA A 312 21.12 -5.03 24.96
CA ALA A 312 19.67 -5.18 25.17
C ALA A 312 18.83 -4.46 24.11
N ILE A 313 19.23 -3.25 23.68
CA ILE A 313 18.57 -2.52 22.60
C ILE A 313 18.68 -3.28 21.26
N MET A 314 19.84 -3.88 20.97
CA MET A 314 20.01 -4.72 19.78
C MET A 314 19.19 -6.01 19.85
N GLU A 315 19.06 -6.63 21.01
CA GLU A 315 18.24 -7.83 21.20
C GLU A 315 16.74 -7.53 21.04
N VAL A 316 16.25 -6.41 21.59
CA VAL A 316 14.86 -5.95 21.38
C VAL A 316 14.62 -5.65 19.90
N ARG A 317 15.60 -5.05 19.20
CA ARG A 317 15.53 -4.83 17.76
C ARG A 317 15.40 -6.15 16.99
N HIS A 318 16.24 -7.14 17.28
CA HIS A 318 16.16 -8.45 16.66
C HIS A 318 14.88 -9.22 17.04
N LEU A 319 14.36 -9.03 18.25
CA LEU A 319 13.08 -9.61 18.66
C LEU A 319 11.93 -8.99 17.86
N LYS A 320 11.91 -7.66 17.69
CA LYS A 320 10.93 -6.96 16.85
C LYS A 320 11.02 -7.38 15.40
N GLU A 321 12.22 -7.50 14.82
CA GLU A 321 12.41 -8.01 13.45
C GLU A 321 11.81 -9.41 13.29
N ARG A 322 12.02 -10.31 14.26
CA ARG A 322 11.42 -11.66 14.26
C ARG A 322 9.90 -11.64 14.39
N ILE A 323 9.37 -10.82 15.30
CA ILE A 323 7.91 -10.68 15.51
C ILE A 323 7.25 -10.09 14.27
N PHE A 324 7.86 -9.08 13.65
CA PHE A 324 7.38 -8.46 12.42
C PHE A 324 7.36 -9.47 11.26
N LEU A 325 8.43 -10.25 11.08
CA LEU A 325 8.48 -11.34 10.09
C LEU A 325 7.40 -12.40 10.34
N GLN A 326 7.15 -12.76 11.61
CA GLN A 326 6.08 -13.68 11.97
C GLN A 326 4.69 -13.07 11.70
N GLN A 327 4.45 -11.81 12.05
CA GLN A 327 3.18 -11.13 11.75
C GLN A 327 2.92 -11.03 10.25
N ARG A 328 3.95 -10.76 9.44
CA ARG A 328 3.86 -10.78 7.98
C ARG A 328 3.47 -12.16 7.47
N THR A 329 4.09 -13.21 8.01
CA THR A 329 3.75 -14.60 7.67
C THR A 329 2.29 -14.90 8.03
N ILE A 330 1.83 -14.47 9.20
CA ILE A 330 0.44 -14.65 9.64
C ILE A 330 -0.55 -13.88 8.75
N GLN A 331 -0.23 -12.63 8.37
CA GLN A 331 -1.07 -11.84 7.47
C GLN A 331 -1.14 -12.48 6.08
N GLN A 332 -0.02 -12.99 5.57
CA GLN A 332 0.03 -13.71 4.30
C GLN A 332 -0.82 -14.99 4.37
N GLN A 333 -0.70 -15.78 5.44
CA GLN A 333 -1.54 -16.95 5.68
C GLN A 333 -3.03 -16.60 5.81
N ARG A 334 -3.39 -15.50 6.49
CA ARG A 334 -4.78 -15.03 6.56
C ARG A 334 -5.34 -14.68 5.19
N MET A 335 -4.54 -14.04 4.33
CA MET A 335 -4.95 -13.74 2.96
C MET A 335 -5.10 -15.00 2.10
N GLU A 336 -4.22 -15.99 2.25
CA GLU A 336 -4.37 -17.30 1.61
C GLU A 336 -5.64 -18.01 2.08
N ILE A 337 -5.96 -17.96 3.38
CA ILE A 337 -7.19 -18.53 3.94
C ILE A 337 -8.44 -17.82 3.37
N GLU A 338 -8.45 -16.50 3.28
CA GLU A 338 -9.58 -15.76 2.69
C GLU A 338 -9.73 -16.04 1.19
N GLN A 339 -8.62 -16.24 0.47
CA GLN A 339 -8.66 -16.64 -0.93
C GLN A 339 -9.16 -18.08 -1.10
N LEU A 340 -8.75 -19.00 -0.25
CA LEU A 340 -9.27 -20.37 -0.21
C LEU A 340 -10.76 -20.39 0.13
N ARG A 341 -11.21 -19.54 1.06
CA ARG A 341 -12.64 -19.36 1.35
C ARG A 341 -13.40 -18.84 0.15
N ALA A 342 -12.90 -17.79 -0.51
CA ALA A 342 -13.51 -17.24 -1.72
C ALA A 342 -13.67 -18.33 -2.79
N ASN A 343 -12.60 -19.07 -3.07
CA ASN A 343 -12.61 -20.20 -4.01
C ASN A 343 -13.61 -21.30 -3.60
N LEU A 344 -13.71 -21.62 -2.30
CA LEU A 344 -14.66 -22.59 -1.77
C LEU A 344 -16.11 -22.11 -1.99
N THR A 345 -16.41 -20.83 -1.74
CA THR A 345 -17.73 -20.25 -2.06
C THR A 345 -18.03 -20.32 -3.55
N THR A 346 -17.07 -20.04 -4.43
CA THR A 346 -17.27 -20.17 -5.88
C THR A 346 -17.49 -21.62 -6.30
N LEU A 347 -16.83 -22.57 -5.64
CA LEU A 347 -17.04 -24.00 -5.87
C LEU A 347 -18.41 -24.47 -5.35
N MET A 348 -18.87 -23.95 -4.22
CA MET A 348 -20.20 -24.21 -3.67
C MET A 348 -21.29 -23.64 -4.56
N GLU A 349 -21.13 -22.42 -5.10
CA GLU A 349 -22.04 -21.83 -6.10
C GLU A 349 -22.06 -22.63 -7.42
N GLN A 350 -20.93 -23.24 -7.81
CA GLN A 350 -20.87 -24.16 -8.95
C GLN A 350 -21.55 -25.51 -8.66
N PHE A 351 -21.54 -25.99 -7.42
CA PHE A 351 -22.26 -27.20 -7.00
C PHE A 351 -23.77 -26.98 -6.90
N ASP A 352 -24.22 -25.80 -6.45
CA ASP A 352 -25.64 -25.41 -6.42
C ASP A 352 -26.23 -25.20 -7.83
N LEU A 353 -25.39 -25.05 -8.86
CA LEU A 353 -25.81 -25.04 -10.27
C LEU A 353 -25.89 -26.45 -10.90
N VAL A 354 -25.33 -27.49 -10.24
CA VAL A 354 -25.41 -28.90 -10.68
C VAL A 354 -26.48 -29.68 -9.91
N ALA A 355 -26.81 -29.25 -8.69
CA ALA A 355 -28.02 -29.69 -7.99
C ALA A 355 -29.23 -28.91 -8.52
N GLY A 356 -29.87 -29.44 -9.58
CA GLY A 356 -31.12 -28.90 -10.11
C GLY A 356 -32.19 -28.72 -9.01
N PRO A 357 -33.19 -27.85 -9.24
CA PRO A 357 -34.13 -27.43 -8.21
C PRO A 357 -34.85 -28.64 -7.62
N ALA A 358 -34.54 -28.97 -6.37
CA ALA A 358 -35.38 -29.84 -5.58
C ALA A 358 -36.75 -29.15 -5.46
N ARG A 359 -37.72 -29.74 -6.17
CA ARG A 359 -39.11 -29.32 -6.22
C ARG A 359 -39.60 -28.97 -4.81
N ALA A 360 -40.11 -27.76 -4.67
CA ALA A 360 -41.02 -27.42 -3.62
C ALA A 360 -42.17 -28.43 -3.62
N VAL A 361 -42.29 -29.18 -2.53
CA VAL A 361 -43.50 -29.88 -2.13
C VAL A 361 -43.81 -29.38 -0.73
N ASP A 362 -44.67 -28.37 -0.69
CA ASP A 362 -45.60 -28.12 0.43
C ASP A 362 -46.58 -29.34 0.50
N PRO A 363 -47.29 -29.66 1.61
CA PRO A 363 -47.63 -28.76 2.72
C PRO A 363 -47.62 -29.37 4.14
N PHE A 364 -47.21 -28.58 5.13
CA PHE A 364 -47.80 -28.55 6.49
C PHE A 364 -47.38 -27.27 7.23
#